data_AF-A0A1I0F1T1-F1
#
_entry.id   AF-A0A1I0F1T1-F1
#
_cell.length_a   1.000
_cell.length_b   1.000
_cell.length_c   1.000
_cell.angle_alpha   90.00
_cell.angle_beta   90.00
_cell.angle_gamma   90.00
#
_symmetry.space_group_name_H-M   'P 1'
#
loop_
_entity.id
_entity.type
_entity.pdbx_description
1 polymer ?
#
loop_
_entity_poly.entity_id
_entity_poly.type
_entity_poly.pdbx_seq_one_letter_code
_entity_poly.pdbx_strand_id
1 'polypeptide(L)'
;MSDNAPAKPFLDLVEATLAEMGRTKTWLSQRSNVSRATINNWAHQPRTPQSASVIAVAEALGIDQRRALRLAGLPSTGSTPETVPPDLSSMPLPALAERLHHLSEELDRVAAELARRPSA
;
A
#
# COMPACT_ATOMS: atom_id res chain seq x y z
N MET A 1 -0.95 33.19 -2.34
CA MET A 1 -1.64 31.89 -2.25
C MET A 1 -0.61 30.83 -2.58
N SER A 2 -0.14 30.09 -1.58
CA SER A 2 0.92 29.10 -1.77
C SER A 2 0.32 27.78 -2.22
N ASP A 3 -0.07 27.70 -3.49
CA ASP A 3 -0.60 26.50 -4.17
C ASP A 3 0.50 25.46 -4.50
N ASN A 4 1.47 25.28 -3.59
CA ASN A 4 2.62 24.40 -3.84
C ASN A 4 2.97 23.56 -2.60
N ALA A 5 1.94 23.12 -1.86
CA ALA A 5 2.16 22.14 -0.81
C ALA A 5 2.52 20.79 -1.46
N PRO A 6 3.68 20.19 -1.12
CA PRO A 6 4.20 19.01 -1.82
C PRO A 6 3.29 17.77 -1.69
N ALA A 7 2.43 17.74 -0.67
CA ALA A 7 1.51 16.64 -0.40
C ALA A 7 0.08 16.85 -0.93
N LYS A 8 -0.19 17.99 -1.59
CA LYS A 8 -1.52 18.28 -2.15
C LYS A 8 -2.01 17.19 -3.11
N PRO A 9 -1.21 16.67 -4.07
CA PRO A 9 -1.66 15.61 -4.97
C PRO A 9 -2.04 14.31 -4.24
N PHE A 10 -1.35 13.98 -3.14
CA PHE A 10 -1.72 12.83 -2.32
C PHE A 10 -3.00 13.07 -1.53
N LEU A 11 -3.19 14.27 -0.98
CA LEU A 11 -4.42 14.63 -0.27
C LEU A 11 -5.63 14.57 -1.20
N ASP A 12 -5.53 15.09 -2.43
CA ASP A 12 -6.61 15.06 -3.41
C ASP A 12 -7.01 13.61 -3.74
N LEU A 13 -6.02 12.69 -3.88
CA LEU A 13 -6.28 11.26 -4.04
C LEU A 13 -7.00 10.66 -2.82
N VAL A 14 -6.52 10.97 -1.61
CA VAL A 14 -7.14 10.51 -0.36
C VAL A 14 -8.60 10.93 -0.27
N GLU A 15 -8.91 12.18 -0.62
CA GLU A 15 -10.28 12.69 -0.61
C GLU A 15 -11.17 12.02 -1.65
N ALA A 16 -10.67 11.80 -2.86
CA ALA A 16 -11.39 11.07 -3.90
C ALA A 16 -11.68 9.62 -3.47
N THR A 17 -10.69 8.90 -2.94
CA THR A 17 -10.86 7.51 -2.47
C THR A 17 -11.85 7.43 -1.30
N LEU A 18 -11.81 8.39 -0.37
CA LEU A 18 -12.79 8.44 0.72
C LEU A 18 -14.21 8.66 0.21
N ALA A 19 -14.39 9.53 -0.80
CA ALA A 19 -15.69 9.78 -1.41
C ALA A 19 -16.23 8.53 -2.12
N GLU A 20 -15.39 7.84 -2.91
CA GLU A 20 -15.74 6.58 -3.58
C GLU A 20 -16.15 5.48 -2.59
N MET A 21 -15.46 5.38 -1.46
CA MET A 21 -15.77 4.40 -0.41
C MET A 21 -16.93 4.79 0.51
N GLY A 22 -17.47 6.01 0.37
CA GLY A 22 -18.47 6.56 1.30
C GLY A 22 -17.96 6.68 2.74
N ARG A 23 -16.65 6.95 2.93
CA ARG A 23 -15.99 7.07 4.23
C ARG A 23 -15.65 8.51 4.55
N THR A 24 -15.41 8.78 5.83
CA THR A 24 -15.07 10.11 6.33
C THR A 24 -13.60 10.21 6.72
N LYS A 25 -13.07 11.44 6.81
CA LYS A 25 -11.73 11.68 7.38
C LYS A 25 -11.62 11.21 8.83
N THR A 26 -12.72 11.15 9.57
CA THR A 26 -12.76 10.58 10.93
C THR A 26 -12.50 9.08 10.90
N TRP A 27 -13.15 8.36 9.98
CA TRP A 27 -12.90 6.94 9.76
C TRP A 27 -11.44 6.69 9.38
N LEU A 28 -10.89 7.50 8.46
CA LEU A 28 -9.49 7.39 8.06
C LEU A 28 -8.54 7.59 9.24
N SER A 29 -8.79 8.61 10.06
CA SER A 29 -7.95 8.91 11.23
C SER A 29 -7.91 7.76 12.25
N GLN A 30 -9.05 7.09 12.47
CA GLN A 30 -9.13 5.90 13.32
C GLN A 30 -8.39 4.71 12.71
N ARG A 31 -8.46 4.54 11.38
CA ARG A 31 -7.89 3.40 10.68
C ARG A 31 -6.38 3.49 10.49
N SER A 32 -5.86 4.69 10.19
CA SER A 32 -4.44 4.94 9.92
C SER A 32 -3.66 5.40 11.17
N ASN A 33 -4.34 5.68 12.28
CA ASN A 33 -3.75 6.30 13.47
C ASN A 33 -3.07 7.66 13.19
N VAL A 34 -3.43 8.31 12.09
CA VAL A 34 -2.96 9.67 11.73
C VAL A 34 -4.06 10.66 12.07
N SER A 35 -3.73 11.74 12.79
CA SER A 35 -4.74 12.71 13.20
C SER A 35 -5.37 13.43 11.99
N ARG A 36 -6.66 13.76 12.07
CA ARG A 36 -7.34 14.57 11.03
C ARG A 36 -6.66 15.91 10.80
N ALA A 37 -6.14 16.53 11.88
CA ALA A 37 -5.41 17.79 11.79
C ALA A 37 -4.13 17.64 10.96
N THR A 38 -3.40 16.54 11.16
CA THR A 38 -2.22 16.19 10.37
C THR A 38 -2.58 16.01 8.89
N ILE A 39 -3.64 15.27 8.58
CA ILE A 39 -4.09 15.03 7.20
C ILE A 39 -4.52 16.34 6.52
N ASN A 40 -5.33 17.16 7.21
CA ASN A 40 -5.76 18.45 6.67
C ASN A 40 -4.59 19.43 6.47
N ASN A 41 -3.57 19.37 7.34
CA ASN A 41 -2.39 20.22 7.21
C ASN A 41 -1.56 19.93 5.95
N TRP A 42 -1.72 18.76 5.32
CA TRP A 42 -1.06 18.46 4.04
C TRP A 42 -1.50 19.39 2.89
N ALA A 43 -2.66 20.04 3.01
CA ALA A 43 -3.13 21.04 2.05
C ALA A 43 -2.37 22.38 2.12
N HIS A 44 -1.74 22.68 3.24
CA HIS A 44 -1.29 24.04 3.57
C HIS A 44 0.18 24.12 3.99
N GLN A 45 0.75 23.01 4.46
CA GLN A 45 2.12 23.02 4.93
C GLN A 45 3.11 22.90 3.76
N PRO A 46 4.11 23.79 3.68
CA PRO A 46 5.19 23.66 2.71
C PRO A 46 6.15 22.52 3.06
N ARG A 47 6.05 21.97 4.28
CA ARG A 47 6.88 20.87 4.76
C ARG A 47 6.31 19.53 4.30
N THR A 48 7.18 18.69 3.74
CA THR A 48 6.84 17.33 3.33
C THR A 48 6.39 16.50 4.54
N PRO A 49 5.29 15.73 4.43
CA PRO A 49 4.80 14.86 5.50
C PRO A 49 5.80 13.74 5.82
N GLN A 50 5.66 13.15 7.00
CA GLN A 50 6.45 11.97 7.36
C GLN A 50 6.05 10.78 6.49
N SER A 51 7.04 10.03 5.98
CA SER A 51 6.80 8.84 5.16
C SER A 51 5.94 7.80 5.86
N ALA A 52 6.17 7.57 7.16
CA ALA A 52 5.35 6.68 7.98
C ALA A 52 3.86 7.07 7.99
N SER A 53 3.54 8.37 8.07
CA SER A 53 2.14 8.83 8.05
C SER A 53 1.49 8.69 6.68
N VAL A 54 2.26 8.90 5.61
CA VAL A 54 1.78 8.70 4.22
C VAL A 54 1.50 7.22 3.96
N ILE A 55 2.41 6.33 4.38
CA ILE A 55 2.25 4.87 4.26
C ILE A 55 1.05 4.39 5.07
N ALA A 56 0.91 4.82 6.33
CA ALA A 56 -0.23 4.40 7.17
C ALA A 56 -1.59 4.83 6.59
N VAL A 57 -1.67 6.01 5.97
CA VAL A 57 -2.88 6.45 5.25
C VAL A 57 -3.10 5.66 3.98
N ALA A 58 -2.04 5.37 3.22
CA ALA A 58 -2.12 4.57 2.00
C ALA A 58 -2.60 3.14 2.29
N GLU A 59 -2.05 2.48 3.31
CA GLU A 59 -2.47 1.14 3.74
C GLU A 59 -3.94 1.12 4.19
N ALA A 60 -4.38 2.13 4.94
CA ALA A 60 -5.78 2.23 5.37
C ALA A 60 -6.77 2.36 4.20
N LEU A 61 -6.32 2.89 3.06
CA LEU A 61 -7.12 3.11 1.85
C LEU A 61 -6.84 2.07 0.75
N GLY A 62 -5.89 1.15 0.95
CA GLY A 62 -5.46 0.20 -0.08
C GLY A 62 -4.75 0.85 -1.27
N ILE A 63 -4.12 2.00 -1.07
CA ILE A 63 -3.34 2.70 -2.10
C ILE A 63 -1.90 2.15 -2.09
N ASP A 64 -1.34 1.89 -3.28
CA ASP A 64 0.06 1.50 -3.44
C ASP A 64 1.02 2.48 -2.74
N GLN A 65 1.92 1.95 -1.91
CA GLN A 65 2.81 2.76 -1.07
C GLN A 65 3.76 3.62 -1.92
N ARG A 66 4.27 3.09 -3.04
CA ARG A 66 5.17 3.84 -3.92
C ARG A 66 4.44 5.01 -4.58
N ARG A 67 3.20 4.80 -5.02
CA ARG A 67 2.33 5.83 -5.56
C ARG A 67 2.03 6.90 -4.50
N ALA A 68 1.69 6.49 -3.28
CA ALA A 68 1.42 7.41 -2.17
C ALA A 68 2.63 8.30 -1.84
N LEU A 69 3.82 7.71 -1.67
CA LEU A 69 5.05 8.46 -1.40
C LEU A 69 5.40 9.45 -2.52
N ARG A 70 5.27 9.01 -3.78
CA ARG A 70 5.51 9.87 -4.95
C ARG A 70 4.57 11.07 -4.99
N LEU A 71 3.27 10.85 -4.76
CA LEU A 71 2.27 11.92 -4.74
C LEU A 71 2.42 12.85 -3.53
N ALA A 72 3.04 12.36 -2.44
CA ALA A 72 3.33 13.15 -1.26
C ALA A 72 4.64 13.96 -1.38
N GLY A 73 5.33 13.88 -2.51
CA GLY A 73 6.62 14.55 -2.74
C GLY A 73 7.78 13.93 -1.95
N LEU A 74 7.65 12.67 -1.54
CA LEU A 74 8.69 11.94 -0.79
C LEU A 74 9.53 11.07 -1.74
N PRO A 75 10.86 11.02 -1.55
CA PRO A 75 11.68 10.07 -2.27
C PRO A 75 11.24 8.65 -1.89
N SER A 76 10.94 7.82 -2.88
CA SER A 76 10.76 6.38 -2.67
C SER A 76 12.11 5.77 -2.32
N THR A 77 12.57 5.94 -1.09
CA THR A 77 13.71 5.20 -0.55
C THR A 77 13.24 3.78 -0.33
N GLY A 78 13.24 2.99 -1.41
CA GLY A 78 12.88 1.59 -1.36
C GLY A 78 13.78 0.85 -0.37
N SER A 79 13.17 0.08 0.53
CA SER A 79 13.70 -1.16 1.11
C SER A 79 12.63 -1.81 1.99
N THR A 80 11.52 -2.15 1.38
CA THR A 80 10.88 -3.43 1.70
C THR A 80 10.95 -4.23 0.40
N PRO A 81 11.56 -5.43 0.40
CA PRO A 81 11.32 -6.38 -0.66
C PRO A 81 9.86 -6.84 -0.48
N GLU A 82 8.94 -5.97 -0.89
CA GLU A 82 7.60 -6.38 -1.20
C GLU A 82 7.76 -7.33 -2.37
N THR A 83 7.57 -8.62 -2.09
CA THR A 83 7.26 -9.66 -3.04
C THR A 83 6.05 -9.18 -3.82
N VAL A 84 6.26 -8.26 -4.77
CA VAL A 84 5.37 -8.11 -5.92
C VAL A 84 5.45 -9.49 -6.55
N PRO A 85 4.38 -10.32 -6.49
CA PRO A 85 4.38 -11.54 -7.26
C PRO A 85 4.72 -11.12 -8.68
N PRO A 86 5.72 -11.76 -9.32
CA PRO A 86 6.10 -11.38 -10.67
C PRO A 86 4.83 -11.32 -11.50
N ASP A 87 4.61 -10.22 -12.22
CA ASP A 87 3.45 -10.09 -13.09
C ASP A 87 3.49 -11.24 -14.08
N LEU A 88 2.65 -12.25 -13.83
CA LEU A 88 2.68 -13.52 -14.55
C LEU A 88 2.41 -13.30 -16.04
N SER A 89 1.70 -12.21 -16.36
CA SER A 89 1.36 -11.77 -17.72
C SER A 89 2.57 -11.30 -18.52
N SER A 90 3.63 -10.86 -17.83
CA SER A 90 4.84 -10.30 -18.44
C SER A 90 6.03 -11.28 -18.41
N MET A 91 5.85 -12.49 -17.86
CA MET A 91 6.94 -13.47 -17.75
C MET A 91 7.13 -14.28 -19.05
N PRO A 92 8.38 -14.61 -19.42
CA PRO A 92 8.66 -15.61 -20.44
C PRO A 92 8.03 -16.96 -20.06
N LEU A 93 7.43 -17.67 -21.02
CA LEU A 93 6.77 -18.97 -20.80
C LEU A 93 7.61 -19.99 -20.00
N PRO A 94 8.94 -20.11 -20.21
CA PRO A 94 9.76 -21.03 -19.40
C PRO A 94 9.80 -20.64 -17.91
N ALA A 95 9.94 -19.35 -17.62
CA ALA A 95 9.97 -18.84 -16.24
C ALA A 95 8.62 -19.00 -15.55
N LEU A 96 7.51 -18.87 -16.30
CA LEU A 96 6.17 -19.15 -15.80
C LEU A 96 5.99 -20.62 -15.44
N ALA A 97 6.47 -21.54 -16.29
CA ALA A 97 6.40 -22.97 -16.03
C ALA A 97 7.17 -23.37 -14.76
N GLU A 98 8.39 -22.86 -14.58
CA GLU A 98 9.19 -23.08 -13.36
C GLU A 98 8.47 -22.54 -12.11
N ARG A 99 7.87 -21.35 -12.22
CA ARG A 99 7.14 -20.73 -11.11
C ARG A 99 5.91 -21.55 -10.71
N LEU A 100 5.15 -22.03 -11.68
CA LEU A 100 3.97 -22.88 -11.43
C LEU A 100 4.37 -24.22 -10.81
N HIS A 101 5.47 -24.82 -11.29
CA HIS A 101 6.01 -26.05 -10.71
C HIS A 101 6.40 -25.86 -9.25
N HIS A 102 7.12 -24.77 -8.93
CA HIS A 102 7.48 -24.44 -7.55
C HIS A 102 6.26 -24.22 -6.64
N LEU A 103 5.23 -23.53 -7.14
CA LEU A 103 3.99 -23.32 -6.38
C LEU A 103 3.23 -24.64 -6.13
N SER A 104 3.25 -25.57 -7.09
CA SER A 104 2.67 -26.91 -6.91
C SER A 104 3.36 -27.66 -5.77
N GLU A 105 4.68 -27.68 -5.77
CA GLU A 105 5.48 -28.36 -4.73
C GLU A 105 5.22 -27.79 -3.33
N GLU A 106 5.11 -26.46 -3.21
CA GLU A 106 4.80 -25.80 -1.95
C GLU A 106 3.39 -26.16 -1.46
N LEU A 107 2.40 -26.23 -2.37
CA LEU A 107 1.04 -26.67 -2.04
C LEU A 107 1.01 -28.13 -1.57
N ASP A 108 1.74 -29.02 -2.23
CA ASP A 108 1.84 -30.42 -1.85
C ASP A 108 2.48 -30.58 -0.46
N ARG A 109 3.52 -29.79 -0.15
CA ARG A 109 4.12 -29.76 1.20
C ARG A 109 3.14 -29.27 2.25
N VAL A 110 2.42 -28.19 1.99
CA VAL A 110 1.41 -27.65 2.92
C VAL A 110 0.29 -28.65 3.13
N ALA A 111 -0.20 -29.29 2.06
CA ALA A 111 -1.21 -30.35 2.16
C ALA A 111 -0.73 -31.53 3.00
N ALA A 112 0.52 -31.97 2.80
CA ALA A 112 1.13 -33.05 3.57
C ALA A 112 1.36 -32.69 5.05
N GLU A 113 1.60 -31.42 5.36
CA GLU A 113 1.72 -30.91 6.73
C GLU A 113 0.35 -30.82 7.41
N LEU A 114 -0.66 -30.30 6.71
CA LEU A 114 -2.05 -30.25 7.21
C LEU A 114 -2.61 -31.66 7.47
N ALA A 115 -2.31 -32.63 6.60
CA ALA A 115 -2.71 -34.02 6.79
C ALA A 115 -2.01 -34.70 7.98
N ARG A 116 -0.84 -34.20 8.41
CA ARG A 116 -0.07 -34.73 9.55
C ARG A 116 -0.50 -34.15 10.91
N ARG A 117 -1.32 -33.09 10.94
CA ARG A 117 -1.83 -32.54 12.19
C ARG A 117 -3.06 -33.36 12.64
N PRO A 118 -2.98 -34.17 13.72
CA PRO A 118 -4.18 -34.76 14.30
C PRO A 118 -5.09 -33.62 14.78
N SER A 119 -6.37 -33.69 14.44
CA SER A 119 -7.39 -32.82 15.03
C SER A 119 -7.38 -33.04 16.55
N ALA A 120 -6.90 -32.03 17.28
CA ALA A 120 -7.00 -31.96 18.74
C ALA A 120 -8.43 -31.57 19.15
#